data_AF-A0A4P9Y0Q2-F1
#
_entry.id   AF-A0A4P9Y0Q2-F1
#
_cell.length_a   1.000
_cell.length_b   1.000
_cell.length_c   1.000
_cell.angle_alpha   90.00
_cell.angle_beta   90.00
_cell.angle_gamma   90.00
#
_symmetry.space_group_name_H-M   'P 1'
#
loop_
_entity.id
_entity.type
_entity.pdbx_description
1 polymer ?
#
loop_
_entity_poly.entity_id
_entity_poly.type
_entity_poly.pdbx_seq_one_letter_code
_entity_poly.pdbx_strand_id
1 'polypeptide(L)' 'YKILGLDPTSTHTQLKGSFYQLTRVHHPDTPGGGDKEKFREVVDAWRFLSDPQRRRVYDE' A
#
# COMPACT_ATOMS: atom_id res chain seq x y z
N TYR A 1 -5.35 4.94 1.72
CA TYR A 1 -4.76 5.24 3.03
C TYR A 1 -4.96 4.13 4.06
N LYS A 2 -6.21 3.80 4.43
CA LYS A 2 -6.52 2.75 5.42
C LYS A 2 -5.86 1.38 5.14
N ILE A 3 -5.90 0.90 3.90
CA ILE A 3 -5.27 -0.36 3.48
C ILE A 3 -3.75 -0.35 3.74
N LEU A 4 -3.10 0.79 3.54
CA LEU A 4 -1.68 0.98 3.81
C LEU A 4 -1.41 1.38 5.27
N GLY A 5 -2.43 1.47 6.13
CA GLY A 5 -2.27 1.91 7.52
C GLY A 5 -1.73 3.33 7.67
N LEU A 6 -2.01 4.21 6.70
CA LEU A 6 -1.46 5.56 6.65
C LEU A 6 -2.56 6.61 6.77
N ASP A 7 -2.16 7.82 7.17
CA ASP A 7 -3.01 9.01 7.15
C ASP A 7 -3.01 9.67 5.75
N PRO A 8 -4.09 10.35 5.31
CA PRO A 8 -4.10 11.11 4.05
C PRO A 8 -2.96 12.13 3.91
N THR A 9 -2.47 12.68 5.04
CA THR A 9 -1.33 13.62 5.08
C THR A 9 0.04 12.94 4.91
N SER A 10 0.07 11.60 4.81
CA SER A 10 1.33 10.86 4.72
C SER A 10 2.12 11.19 3.46
N THR A 11 3.43 11.37 3.63
CA THR A 11 4.35 11.64 2.53
C THR A 11 4.46 10.44 1.58
N HIS A 12 4.87 10.70 0.33
CA HIS A 12 5.11 9.62 -0.64
C HIS A 12 6.16 8.61 -0.14
N THR A 13 7.15 9.06 0.63
CA THR A 13 8.13 8.19 1.28
C THR A 13 7.49 7.24 2.30
N GLN A 14 6.55 7.72 3.12
CA GLN A 14 5.81 6.89 4.06
C GLN A 14 4.90 5.88 3.33
N LEU A 15 4.22 6.30 2.26
CA LEU A 15 3.47 5.41 1.37
C LEU A 15 4.34 4.27 0.84
N LYS A 16 5.53 4.61 0.33
CA LYS A 16 6.49 3.64 -0.19
C LYS A 16 6.96 2.68 0.90
N GLY A 17 7.31 3.21 2.06
CA GLY A 17 7.74 2.42 3.22
C GLY A 17 6.67 1.42 3.66
N SER A 18 5.44 1.88 3.84
CA SER A 18 4.33 1.02 4.27
C SER A 18 4.03 -0.07 3.23
N PHE A 19 4.00 0.28 1.94
CA PHE A 19 3.83 -0.69 0.86
C PHE A 19 4.89 -1.81 0.92
N TYR A 20 6.18 -1.48 1.08
CA TYR A 20 7.23 -2.49 1.21
C TYR A 20 7.10 -3.34 2.47
N GLN A 21 6.67 -2.77 3.59
CA GLN A 21 6.46 -3.56 4.80
C GLN A 21 5.30 -4.52 4.64
N LEU A 22 4.14 -4.04 4.18
CA LEU A 22 2.93 -4.85 4.03
C LEU A 22 3.09 -5.94 2.97
N THR A 23 3.76 -5.63 1.85
CA THR A 23 4.06 -6.64 0.83
C THR A 23 4.97 -7.75 1.36
N ARG A 24 5.96 -7.45 2.20
CA ARG A 24 6.79 -8.49 2.84
C ARG A 24 6.02 -9.33 3.85
N VAL A 25 5.10 -8.72 4.59
CA VAL A 25 4.26 -9.43 5.58
C VAL A 25 3.25 -10.35 4.88
N HIS A 26 2.62 -9.87 3.81
CA HIS A 26 1.56 -10.58 3.10
C HIS A 26 2.03 -11.33 1.85
N HIS A 27 3.33 -11.34 1.54
CA HIS A 27 3.84 -12.00 0.34
C HIS A 27 3.46 -13.50 0.32
N PRO A 28 3.03 -14.06 -0.82
CA PRO A 28 2.75 -15.49 -0.91
C PRO A 28 3.96 -16.36 -0.55
N ASP A 29 5.18 -15.86 -0.75
CA ASP A 29 6.43 -16.57 -0.44
C ASP A 29 6.88 -16.41 1.03
N THR A 30 6.11 -15.69 1.87
CA THR A 30 6.43 -15.56 3.29
C THR A 30 6.21 -16.91 4.00
N PRO A 31 7.13 -17.35 4.88
CA PRO A 31 6.98 -18.61 5.61
C PRO A 31 5.66 -18.65 6.39
N GLY A 32 4.85 -19.69 6.16
CA GLY A 32 3.50 -19.82 6.73
C GLY A 32 2.36 -19.45 5.77
N GLY A 33 2.67 -18.99 4.55
CA GLY A 33 1.69 -18.61 3.55
C GLY A 33 1.10 -17.24 3.86
N GLY A 34 1.58 -16.21 3.17
CA GLY A 34 1.06 -14.86 3.32
C GLY A 34 -0.41 -14.73 2.90
N ASP A 35 -1.01 -13.61 3.28
CA ASP A 35 -2.39 -13.29 2.96
C ASP A 35 -2.49 -12.69 1.55
N LYS A 36 -2.88 -13.53 0.57
CA LYS A 36 -3.00 -13.12 -0.84
C LYS A 36 -4.02 -12.01 -1.06
N GLU A 37 -5.10 -11.99 -0.27
CA GLU A 37 -6.14 -10.97 -0.39
C GLU A 37 -5.60 -9.63 0.07
N LYS A 38 -4.98 -9.58 1.26
CA LYS A 38 -4.31 -8.36 1.74
C LYS A 38 -3.17 -7.92 0.83
N PHE A 39 -2.39 -8.85 0.29
CA PHE A 39 -1.34 -8.51 -0.67
C PHE A 39 -1.92 -7.81 -1.90
N ARG A 40 -3.05 -8.31 -2.42
CA ARG A 40 -3.75 -7.70 -3.55
C ARG A 40 -4.24 -6.29 -3.21
N GLU A 41 -4.90 -6.12 -2.07
CA GLU A 41 -5.38 -4.81 -1.62
C GLU A 41 -4.23 -3.80 -1.47
N VAL A 42 -3.11 -4.22 -0.90
CA VAL A 42 -1.91 -3.39 -0.71
C VAL A 42 -1.33 -2.94 -2.05
N VAL A 43 -1.25 -3.84 -3.02
CA VAL A 43 -0.78 -3.53 -4.39
C VAL A 43 -1.72 -2.58 -5.11
N ASP A 44 -3.03 -2.81 -5.00
CA ASP A 44 -4.03 -1.96 -5.66
C ASP A 44 -4.08 -0.55 -5.03
N ALA A 45 -4.00 -0.46 -3.70
CA ALA A 45 -3.90 0.82 -3.00
C ALA A 45 -2.62 1.59 -3.38
N TRP A 46 -1.48 0.90 -3.47
CA TRP A 46 -0.23 1.51 -3.90
C TRP A 46 -0.28 1.98 -5.36
N ARG A 47 -0.82 1.17 -6.29
CA ARG A 47 -0.97 1.55 -7.72
C ARG A 47 -1.71 2.86 -7.91
N PHE A 48 -2.66 3.16 -7.03
CA PHE A 48 -3.43 4.39 -7.08
C PHE A 48 -2.66 5.55 -6.41
N LEU A 49 -2.12 5.34 -5.21
CA LEU A 49 -1.51 6.40 -4.39
C LEU A 49 -0.05 6.72 -4.74
N SER A 50 0.62 5.85 -5.50
CA SER A 50 2.00 6.08 -5.96
C SER A 50 2.10 7.10 -7.08
N ASP A 51 1.00 7.31 -7.81
CA ASP A 51 0.91 8.32 -8.87
C ASP A 51 0.44 9.65 -8.25
N PRO A 52 1.27 10.71 -8.28
CA PRO A 52 0.91 12.00 -7.69
C PRO A 52 -0.34 12.63 -8.31
N GLN A 53 -0.59 12.44 -9.60
CA GLN A 53 -1.78 12.98 -10.26
C GLN A 53 -3.04 12.23 -9.80
N ARG A 54 -3.01 10.89 -9.79
CA ARG A 54 -4.15 10.09 -9.33
C ARG A 54 -4.44 10.31 -7.85
N ARG A 55 -3.38 10.38 -7.04
CA ARG A 55 -3.47 10.69 -5.63
C ARG A 55 -4.13 12.05 -5.40
N ARG A 56 -3.71 13.08 -6.13
CA ARG A 56 -4.31 14.42 -6.01
C ARG A 56 -5.80 14.41 -6.34
N VAL A 57 -6.22 13.71 -7.40
CA VAL A 57 -7.63 13.58 -7.77
C VAL A 57 -8.46 12.86 -6.70
N TYR A 58 -7.86 11.96 -5.93
CA TYR A 58 -8.52 11.24 -4.83
C TYR A 58 -8.53 12.03 -3.51
N ASP A 59 -7.55 12.92 -3.33
CA ASP A 59 -7.44 13.78 -2.16
C ASP A 59 -8.26 15.08 -2.32
N GLU A 60 -8.69 15.45 -3.53
CA GLU A 60 -9.64 16.54 -3.86
C GLU A 60 -11.10 16.17 -3.55
#